data_AF-A0A519RQ20-F1
#
_entry.id   AF-A0A519RQ20-F1
#
_cell.length_a   1.000
_cell.length_b   1.000
_cell.length_c   1.000
_cell.angle_alpha   90.00
_cell.angle_beta   90.00
_cell.angle_gamma   90.00
#
_symmetry.space_group_name_H-M   'P 1'
#
loop_
_entity.id
_entity.type
_entity.pdbx_description
1 polymer ?
#
loop_
_entity_poly.entity_id
_entity_poly.type
_entity_poly.pdbx_seq_one_letter_code
_entity_poly.pdbx_strand_id
1 'polypeptide(L)'
;MVNYGNAKIYKIVDKSGREINVYIDATCIDLPQRLAQHVYSYKLYLNGKQRYTSCFDIIKHGKYEIELIEEFNTCTNEEELKERKRHYINAYGEYCLNKQATTNTEKQELKSDYAKKHREKYKDFFKDYSKKYYENNKKKQTCEICGKLCYVLKSHQQSQYCQMVAKLQAK
;
A
#
# COMPACT_ATOMS: atom_id res chain seq x y z
N MET A 1 -16.77 16.12 12.04
CA MET A 1 -17.25 14.78 12.42
C MET A 1 -18.00 14.21 11.22
N VAL A 2 -17.72 12.97 10.81
CA VAL A 2 -18.42 12.35 9.65
C VAL A 2 -19.83 11.97 10.09
N ASN A 3 -20.85 12.40 9.36
CA ASN A 3 -22.22 12.00 9.62
C ASN A 3 -22.56 10.76 8.79
N TYR A 4 -22.52 9.58 9.42
CA TYR A 4 -22.80 8.31 8.74
C TYR A 4 -24.27 8.15 8.31
N GLY A 5 -25.22 8.88 8.92
CA GLY A 5 -26.62 8.88 8.48
C GLY A 5 -26.83 9.44 7.07
N ASN A 6 -25.84 10.16 6.52
CA ASN A 6 -25.85 10.66 5.14
C ASN A 6 -25.07 9.75 4.17
N ALA A 7 -24.73 8.53 4.59
CA ALA A 7 -23.95 7.61 3.80
C ALA A 7 -24.65 7.24 2.49
N LYS A 8 -23.89 7.28 1.40
CA LYS A 8 -24.30 6.93 0.05
C LYS A 8 -23.25 6.02 -0.56
N ILE A 9 -23.68 4.92 -1.15
CA ILE A 9 -22.83 4.09 -2.02
C ILE A 9 -23.06 4.56 -3.45
N TYR A 10 -21.97 4.77 -4.19
CA TYR A 10 -22.04 5.28 -5.55
C TYR A 10 -21.05 4.54 -6.45
N LYS A 11 -21.25 4.71 -7.75
CA LYS A 11 -20.27 4.34 -8.77
C LYS A 11 -19.90 5.52 -9.64
N ILE A 12 -18.67 5.53 -10.14
CA ILE A 12 -18.24 6.32 -11.28
C ILE A 12 -18.18 5.37 -12.47
N VAL A 13 -18.84 5.74 -13.56
CA VAL A 13 -18.92 4.92 -14.77
C VAL A 13 -18.23 5.61 -15.94
N ASP A 14 -17.55 4.83 -16.77
CA ASP A 14 -17.01 5.31 -18.03
C ASP A 14 -18.11 5.36 -19.09
N LYS A 15 -18.31 6.53 -19.71
CA LYS A 15 -19.26 6.75 -20.82
C LYS A 15 -18.54 6.98 -22.16
N SER A 16 -17.24 6.67 -22.23
CA SER A 16 -16.44 6.82 -23.46
C SER A 16 -16.69 5.71 -24.50
N GLY A 17 -17.37 4.62 -24.12
CA GLY A 17 -17.77 3.53 -25.02
C GLY A 17 -16.66 2.50 -25.32
N ARG A 18 -15.56 2.51 -24.57
CA ARG A 18 -14.42 1.60 -24.77
C ARG A 18 -14.57 0.29 -23.99
N GLU A 19 -14.85 0.39 -22.70
CA GLU A 19 -15.03 -0.73 -21.76
C GLU A 19 -16.10 -0.37 -20.72
N ILE A 20 -16.85 -1.35 -20.21
CA ILE A 20 -17.79 -1.17 -19.10
C ILE A 20 -16.99 -1.28 -17.80
N ASN A 21 -16.31 -0.19 -17.46
CA ASN A 21 -15.55 -0.08 -16.23
C ASN A 21 -16.31 0.78 -15.21
N VAL A 22 -16.45 0.27 -13.99
CA VAL A 22 -17.05 1.00 -12.88
C VAL A 22 -16.08 1.13 -11.72
N TYR A 23 -16.11 2.25 -11.02
CA TYR A 23 -15.43 2.43 -9.74
C TYR A 23 -16.47 2.66 -8.66
N ILE A 24 -16.49 1.82 -7.64
CA ILE A 24 -17.48 1.85 -6.55
C ILE A 24 -16.84 2.39 -5.29
N ASP A 25 -17.47 3.37 -4.66
CA ASP A 25 -17.03 3.83 -3.34
C ASP A 25 -18.20 4.35 -2.51
N ALA A 26 -17.89 4.76 -1.28
CA ALA A 26 -18.85 5.30 -0.34
C ALA A 26 -18.53 6.76 0.01
N THR A 27 -19.57 7.53 0.32
CA THR A 27 -19.43 8.93 0.74
C THR A 27 -20.51 9.35 1.70
N CYS A 28 -20.19 10.24 2.63
CA CYS A 28 -21.18 10.92 3.49
C CYS A 28 -21.43 12.38 3.07
N ILE A 29 -20.78 12.82 1.99
CA ILE A 29 -21.00 14.12 1.34
C ILE A 29 -21.72 13.91 0.01
N ASP A 30 -22.21 15.00 -0.59
CA ASP A 30 -22.97 14.94 -1.83
C ASP A 30 -22.14 14.43 -3.01
N LEU A 31 -22.81 13.73 -3.94
CA LEU A 31 -22.17 13.11 -5.09
C LEU A 31 -21.45 14.13 -6.00
N PRO A 32 -22.03 15.30 -6.35
CA PRO A 32 -21.30 16.29 -7.15
C PRO A 32 -20.02 16.79 -6.47
N GLN A 33 -20.07 17.01 -5.15
CA GLN A 33 -18.91 17.41 -4.37
C GLN A 33 -17.84 16.30 -4.33
N ARG A 34 -18.27 15.04 -4.15
CA ARG A 34 -17.36 13.88 -4.17
C ARG A 34 -16.71 13.71 -5.55
N LEU A 35 -17.46 13.88 -6.63
CA LEU A 35 -16.92 13.83 -7.98
C LEU A 35 -15.85 14.91 -8.19
N ALA A 36 -16.11 16.14 -7.75
CA ALA A 36 -15.14 17.23 -7.83
C ALA A 36 -13.83 16.89 -7.08
N GLN A 37 -13.92 16.23 -5.91
CA GLN A 37 -12.74 15.77 -5.16
C GLN A 37 -11.91 14.73 -5.92
N HIS A 38 -12.57 13.79 -6.60
CA HIS A 38 -11.88 12.81 -7.44
C HIS A 38 -11.17 13.46 -8.62
N VAL A 39 -11.84 14.40 -9.30
CA VAL A 39 -11.25 15.17 -10.42
C VAL A 39 -10.06 16.00 -9.94
N TYR A 40 -10.18 16.66 -8.79
CA TYR A 40 -9.08 17.40 -8.19
C TYR A 40 -7.90 16.48 -7.84
N SER A 41 -8.17 15.32 -7.24
CA SER A 41 -7.14 14.33 -6.90
C SER A 41 -6.43 13.79 -8.15
N TYR A 42 -7.16 13.59 -9.25
CA TYR A 42 -6.58 13.21 -10.54
C TYR A 42 -5.63 14.30 -11.06
N LYS A 43 -6.01 15.59 -10.99
CA LYS A 43 -5.12 16.70 -11.35
C LYS A 43 -3.86 16.74 -10.48
N LEU A 44 -3.97 16.48 -9.17
CA LEU A 44 -2.80 16.39 -8.29
C LEU A 44 -1.90 15.20 -8.63
N TYR A 45 -2.48 14.07 -9.03
CA TYR A 45 -1.73 12.89 -9.46
C TYR A 45 -0.93 13.17 -10.73
N LEU A 46 -1.52 13.84 -11.72
CA LEU A 46 -0.81 14.29 -12.92
C LEU A 46 0.38 15.21 -12.60
N ASN A 47 0.29 15.98 -11.52
CA ASN A 47 1.36 16.84 -11.03
C ASN A 47 2.34 16.14 -10.06
N GLY A 48 2.23 14.83 -9.86
CA GLY A 48 3.08 14.04 -8.96
C GLY A 48 2.84 14.28 -7.47
N LYS A 49 1.76 14.98 -7.09
CA LYS A 49 1.44 15.38 -5.70
C LYS A 49 0.46 14.44 -4.99
N GLN A 50 -0.07 13.44 -5.69
CA GLN A 50 -1.04 12.49 -5.16
C GLN A 50 -0.69 11.09 -5.66
N ARG A 51 -1.03 10.05 -4.89
CA ARG A 51 -0.87 8.65 -5.33
C ARG A 51 -1.98 8.25 -6.30
N TYR A 52 -1.67 7.31 -7.17
CA TYR A 52 -2.66 6.73 -8.09
C TYR A 52 -3.83 6.09 -7.32
N THR A 53 -5.05 6.30 -7.82
CA THR A 53 -6.29 5.67 -7.37
C THR A 53 -7.02 5.09 -8.59
N SER A 54 -7.67 3.93 -8.45
CA SER A 54 -8.35 3.24 -9.57
C SER A 54 -9.33 4.12 -10.36
N CYS A 55 -10.03 5.04 -9.69
CA CYS A 55 -10.98 5.95 -10.35
C CYS A 55 -10.32 6.84 -11.42
N PHE A 56 -8.99 7.05 -11.37
CA PHE A 56 -8.27 7.86 -12.34
C PHE A 56 -8.28 7.24 -13.74
N ASP A 57 -8.43 5.92 -13.85
CA ASP A 57 -8.56 5.26 -15.15
C ASP A 57 -9.87 5.55 -15.85
N ILE A 58 -10.92 5.92 -15.12
CA ILE A 58 -12.18 6.39 -15.71
C ILE A 58 -12.09 7.89 -16.00
N ILE A 59 -11.57 8.67 -15.04
CA ILE A 59 -11.50 10.13 -15.17
C ILE A 59 -10.60 10.57 -16.32
N LYS A 60 -9.50 9.85 -16.59
CA LYS A 60 -8.58 10.17 -17.71
C LYS A 60 -9.25 10.16 -19.08
N HIS A 61 -10.37 9.43 -19.26
CA HIS A 61 -11.08 9.37 -20.53
C HIS A 61 -11.97 10.61 -20.78
N GLY A 62 -12.21 11.44 -19.76
CA GLY A 62 -12.95 12.70 -19.87
C GLY A 62 -14.47 12.57 -20.05
N LYS A 63 -14.98 11.37 -20.34
CA LYS A 63 -16.42 11.05 -20.42
C LYS A 63 -16.80 10.08 -19.31
N TYR A 64 -17.26 10.62 -18.18
CA TYR A 64 -17.64 9.83 -17.02
C TYR A 64 -18.83 10.44 -16.29
N GLU A 65 -19.53 9.63 -15.52
CA GLU A 65 -20.68 10.03 -14.73
C GLU A 65 -20.60 9.40 -13.33
N ILE A 66 -21.13 10.10 -12.33
CA ILE A 66 -21.31 9.56 -10.97
C ILE A 66 -22.77 9.19 -10.78
N GLU A 67 -23.04 7.92 -10.46
CA GLU A 67 -24.39 7.37 -10.28
C GLU A 67 -24.54 6.88 -8.83
N LEU A 68 -25.65 7.24 -8.19
CA LEU A 68 -26.02 6.72 -6.87
C LEU A 68 -26.42 5.25 -7.01
N ILE A 69 -25.88 4.39 -6.15
CA ILE A 69 -26.31 2.99 -6.04
C ILE A 69 -27.31 2.83 -4.90
N GLU A 70 -27.00 3.39 -3.73
CA GLU A 70 -27.79 3.21 -2.51
C GLU A 70 -27.62 4.40 -1.56
N GLU A 71 -28.72 4.84 -0.95
CA GLU A 71 -28.71 5.67 0.25
C GLU A 71 -28.69 4.77 1.49
N PHE A 72 -27.56 4.69 2.18
CA PHE A 72 -27.38 3.83 3.35
C PHE A 72 -27.55 4.63 4.64
N ASN A 73 -28.76 5.18 4.84
CA ASN A 73 -29.07 6.08 5.94
C ASN A 73 -29.07 5.42 7.34
N THR A 74 -29.07 4.09 7.41
CA THR A 74 -28.98 3.32 8.65
C THR A 74 -27.54 3.14 9.14
N CYS A 75 -26.55 3.63 8.39
CA CYS A 75 -25.14 3.49 8.75
C CYS A 75 -24.80 4.27 10.02
N THR A 76 -24.23 3.57 11.01
CA THR A 76 -23.85 4.17 12.29
C THR A 76 -22.34 4.39 12.40
N ASN A 77 -21.54 3.60 11.67
CA ASN A 77 -20.10 3.60 11.79
C ASN A 77 -19.37 3.31 10.46
N GLU A 78 -18.05 3.49 10.45
CA GLU A 78 -17.22 3.31 9.26
C GLU A 78 -17.13 1.85 8.78
N GLU A 79 -17.24 0.88 9.69
CA GLU A 79 -17.10 -0.54 9.38
C GLU A 79 -18.30 -1.05 8.58
N GLU A 80 -19.51 -0.69 8.99
CA GLU A 80 -20.76 -0.95 8.24
C GLU A 80 -20.68 -0.36 6.83
N LEU A 81 -20.19 0.87 6.70
CA LEU A 81 -20.03 1.52 5.40
C LEU A 81 -19.03 0.79 4.50
N LYS A 82 -17.91 0.31 5.08
CA LYS A 82 -16.90 -0.47 4.38
C LYS A 82 -17.45 -1.83 3.94
N GLU A 83 -18.22 -2.49 4.79
CA GLU A 83 -18.86 -3.77 4.49
C GLU A 83 -19.88 -3.61 3.37
N ARG A 84 -20.75 -2.60 3.46
CA ARG A 84 -21.75 -2.32 2.43
C ARG A 84 -21.10 -1.99 1.08
N LYS A 85 -20.03 -1.19 1.10
CA LYS A 85 -19.21 -0.95 -0.09
C LYS A 85 -18.65 -2.25 -0.67
N ARG A 86 -18.09 -3.13 0.19
CA ARG A 86 -17.50 -4.39 -0.26
C ARG A 86 -18.54 -5.31 -0.89
N HIS A 87 -19.76 -5.35 -0.36
CA HIS A 87 -20.88 -6.06 -0.97
C HIS A 87 -21.09 -5.65 -2.43
N TYR A 88 -21.14 -4.34 -2.72
CA TYR A 88 -21.29 -3.86 -4.10
C TYR A 88 -20.05 -4.09 -4.97
N ILE A 89 -18.83 -3.93 -4.43
CA ILE A 89 -17.61 -4.26 -5.18
C ILE A 89 -17.64 -5.72 -5.63
N ASN A 90 -18.03 -6.63 -4.73
CA ASN A 90 -18.13 -8.06 -5.04
C ASN A 90 -19.26 -8.36 -6.03
N ALA A 91 -20.40 -7.68 -5.91
CA ALA A 91 -21.53 -7.86 -6.81
C ALA A 91 -21.22 -7.44 -8.27
N TYR A 92 -20.41 -6.40 -8.46
CA TYR A 92 -19.97 -5.95 -9.80
C TYR A 92 -18.78 -6.75 -10.35
N GLY A 93 -18.02 -7.43 -9.50
CA GLY A 93 -17.00 -8.39 -9.90
C GLY A 93 -15.95 -7.82 -10.86
N GLU A 94 -15.76 -8.48 -12.00
CA GLU A 94 -14.74 -8.15 -13.00
C GLU A 94 -14.93 -6.78 -13.67
N TYR A 95 -16.14 -6.23 -13.65
CA TYR A 95 -16.43 -4.90 -14.19
C TYR A 95 -15.99 -3.76 -13.26
N CYS A 96 -15.60 -4.08 -12.02
CA CYS A 96 -15.22 -3.11 -11.01
C CYS A 96 -13.71 -2.88 -10.97
N LEU A 97 -13.27 -1.65 -11.25
CA LEU A 97 -11.87 -1.23 -11.21
C LEU A 97 -11.28 -1.12 -9.81
N ASN A 98 -12.12 -1.21 -8.77
CA ASN A 98 -11.64 -1.26 -7.40
C ASN A 98 -10.74 -2.48 -7.26
N LYS A 99 -9.43 -2.25 -7.32
CA LYS A 99 -8.43 -3.28 -7.01
C LYS A 99 -8.76 -3.74 -5.62
N GLN A 100 -9.27 -4.97 -5.51
CA GLN A 100 -9.63 -5.52 -4.22
C GLN A 100 -8.40 -5.36 -3.33
N ALA A 101 -8.59 -4.66 -2.20
CA ALA A 101 -7.70 -4.86 -1.08
C ALA A 101 -7.97 -6.29 -0.68
N THR A 102 -7.18 -7.20 -1.28
CA THR A 102 -7.18 -8.63 -1.02
C THR A 102 -7.37 -8.83 0.47
N THR A 103 -8.25 -9.76 0.81
CA THR A 103 -8.44 -10.19 2.19
C THR A 103 -7.07 -10.45 2.82
N ASN A 104 -6.91 -10.32 4.14
CA ASN A 104 -5.59 -10.53 4.76
C ASN A 104 -4.97 -11.88 4.37
N THR A 105 -5.80 -12.88 4.12
CA THR A 105 -5.45 -14.20 3.57
C THR A 105 -4.87 -14.10 2.16
N GLU A 106 -5.58 -13.50 1.19
CA GLU A 106 -5.08 -13.30 -0.17
C GLU A 106 -3.85 -12.38 -0.23
N LYS A 107 -3.73 -11.40 0.68
CA LYS A 107 -2.51 -10.58 0.82
C LYS A 107 -1.32 -11.39 1.30
N GLN A 108 -1.53 -12.36 2.19
CA GLN A 108 -0.47 -13.27 2.63
C GLN A 108 -0.04 -14.18 1.49
N GLU A 109 -0.99 -14.74 0.73
CA GLU A 109 -0.71 -15.62 -0.41
C GLU A 109 0.03 -14.88 -1.53
N LEU A 110 -0.42 -13.68 -1.91
CA LEU A 110 0.25 -12.84 -2.91
C LEU A 110 1.64 -12.37 -2.46
N LYS A 111 1.82 -12.04 -1.16
CA LYS A 111 3.15 -11.77 -0.60
C LYS A 111 4.05 -13.00 -0.71
N SER A 112 3.51 -14.19 -0.47
CA SER A 112 4.26 -15.44 -0.56
C SER A 112 4.72 -15.72 -1.99
N ASP A 113 3.87 -15.50 -2.98
CA ASP A 113 4.18 -15.76 -4.39
C ASP A 113 5.08 -14.71 -5.00
N TYR A 114 4.91 -13.43 -4.64
CA TYR A 114 5.86 -12.38 -4.99
C TYR A 114 7.25 -12.68 -4.40
N ALA A 115 7.31 -13.07 -3.12
CA ALA A 115 8.57 -13.44 -2.47
C ALA A 115 9.25 -14.64 -3.15
N LYS A 116 8.48 -15.66 -3.57
CA LYS A 116 8.99 -16.80 -4.35
C LYS A 116 9.55 -16.34 -5.70
N LYS A 117 8.77 -15.63 -6.50
CA LYS A 117 9.19 -15.13 -7.83
C LYS A 117 10.40 -14.21 -7.74
N HIS A 118 10.45 -13.35 -6.73
CA HIS A 118 11.60 -12.47 -6.49
C HIS A 118 12.85 -13.26 -6.08
N ARG A 119 12.72 -14.24 -5.16
CA ARG A 119 13.84 -15.11 -4.78
C ARG A 119 14.38 -15.89 -5.97
N GLU A 120 13.51 -16.37 -6.85
CA GLU A 120 13.88 -17.12 -8.04
C GLU A 120 14.56 -16.24 -9.10
N LYS A 121 13.96 -15.10 -9.43
CA LYS A 121 14.50 -14.12 -10.38
C LYS A 121 15.89 -13.61 -9.98
N TYR A 122 16.14 -13.44 -8.69
CA TYR A 122 17.40 -12.91 -8.16
C TYR A 122 18.25 -13.98 -7.45
N LYS A 123 18.00 -15.27 -7.71
CA LYS A 123 18.67 -16.38 -7.03
C LYS A 123 20.19 -16.31 -7.12
N ASP A 124 20.70 -16.07 -8.32
CA ASP A 124 22.15 -15.99 -8.57
C ASP A 124 22.77 -14.72 -7.95
N PHE A 125 22.03 -13.61 -7.97
CA PHE A 125 22.45 -12.38 -7.29
C PHE A 125 22.61 -12.61 -5.78
N PHE A 126 21.66 -13.27 -5.13
CA PHE A 126 21.77 -13.57 -3.70
C PHE A 126 22.88 -14.58 -3.39
N LYS A 127 23.14 -15.53 -4.29
CA LYS A 127 24.26 -16.48 -4.17
C LYS A 127 25.61 -15.78 -4.24
N ASP A 128 25.79 -14.88 -5.20
CA ASP A 128 26.99 -14.06 -5.34
C ASP A 128 27.17 -13.09 -4.17
N TYR A 129 26.08 -12.43 -3.76
CA TYR A 129 26.07 -11.53 -2.59
C TYR A 129 26.47 -12.25 -1.30
N SER A 130 25.93 -13.45 -1.06
CA SER A 130 26.28 -14.27 0.11
C SER A 130 27.75 -14.68 0.10
N LYS A 131 28.29 -15.05 -1.06
CA LYS A 131 29.71 -15.39 -1.22
C LYS A 131 30.61 -14.20 -0.93
N LYS A 132 30.32 -13.02 -1.51
CA LYS A 132 31.05 -11.77 -1.24
C LYS A 132 30.98 -11.36 0.23
N TYR A 133 29.81 -11.50 0.85
CA TYR A 133 29.63 -11.21 2.27
C TYR A 133 30.50 -12.13 3.15
N TYR A 134 30.54 -13.43 2.87
CA TYR A 134 31.38 -14.38 3.60
C TYR A 134 32.87 -14.08 3.40
N GLU A 135 33.31 -13.81 2.17
CA GLU A 135 34.71 -13.46 1.87
C GLU A 135 35.15 -12.18 2.61
N ASN A 136 34.31 -11.14 2.58
CA ASN A 136 34.60 -9.86 3.23
C ASN A 136 34.63 -9.96 4.76
N ASN A 137 33.87 -10.87 5.36
CA ASN A 137 33.78 -11.05 6.82
C ASN A 137 34.52 -12.30 7.30
N LYS A 138 35.39 -12.91 6.48
CA LYS A 138 36.09 -14.16 6.81
C LYS A 138 37.12 -14.00 7.94
N LYS A 139 37.69 -12.79 8.08
CA LYS A 139 38.72 -12.49 9.07
C LYS A 139 38.11 -11.78 10.27
N LYS A 140 38.45 -12.24 11.48
CA LYS A 140 38.13 -11.49 12.70
C LYS A 140 38.93 -10.20 12.72
N GLN A 141 38.25 -9.11 13.03
CA GLN A 141 38.83 -7.79 13.22
C GLN A 141 38.76 -7.44 14.70
N THR A 142 39.79 -6.77 15.20
CA THR A 142 39.82 -6.30 16.59
C THR A 142 38.95 -5.06 16.72
N CYS A 143 38.04 -5.05 17.70
CA CYS A 143 37.25 -3.87 18.00
C CYS A 143 38.12 -2.82 18.69
N GLU A 144 38.20 -1.62 18.13
CA GLU A 144 39.00 -0.50 18.67
C GLU A 144 38.44 0.05 19.99
N ILE A 145 37.15 -0.14 20.25
CA ILE A 145 36.48 0.34 21.47
C ILE A 145 36.77 -0.59 22.66
N CYS A 146 36.57 -1.90 22.48
CA CYS A 146 36.62 -2.86 23.59
C CYS A 146 37.68 -3.97 23.45
N GLY A 147 38.49 -3.95 22.39
CA GLY A 147 39.58 -4.91 22.15
C GLY A 147 39.16 -6.31 21.70
N LYS A 148 37.85 -6.61 21.60
CA LYS A 148 37.38 -7.96 21.23
C LYS A 148 37.52 -8.27 19.74
N LEU A 149 37.97 -9.48 19.42
CA LEU A 149 38.03 -10.01 18.05
C LEU A 149 36.65 -10.44 17.56
N CYS A 150 36.15 -9.80 16.50
CA CYS A 150 34.80 -9.97 15.96
C CYS A 150 34.81 -10.08 14.43
N TYR A 151 33.91 -10.88 13.85
CA TYR A 151 33.79 -10.98 12.38
C TYR A 151 33.11 -9.76 11.76
N VAL A 152 32.23 -9.08 12.49
CA VAL A 152 31.45 -7.93 12.00
C VAL A 152 31.52 -6.79 13.02
N LEU A 153 32.46 -5.87 12.84
CA LEU A 153 32.71 -4.76 13.78
C LEU A 153 31.48 -3.88 14.02
N LYS A 154 30.75 -3.50 12.96
CA LYS A 154 29.58 -2.61 13.08
C LYS A 154 28.49 -3.19 14.00
N SER A 155 28.19 -4.47 13.85
CA SER A 155 27.20 -5.14 14.70
C SER A 155 27.70 -5.27 16.15
N HIS A 156 28.97 -5.62 16.32
CA HIS A 156 29.59 -5.68 17.64
C HIS A 156 29.59 -4.34 18.38
N GLN A 157 29.91 -3.23 17.70
CA GLN A 157 29.93 -1.88 18.27
C GLN A 157 28.56 -1.39 18.77
N GLN A 158 27.47 -1.98 18.25
CA GLN A 158 26.11 -1.72 18.71
C GLN A 158 25.69 -2.61 19.88
N SER A 159 26.51 -3.60 20.27
CA SER A 159 26.23 -4.41 21.45
C SER A 159 26.27 -3.55 22.71
N GLN A 160 25.41 -3.87 23.67
CA GLN A 160 25.33 -3.16 24.95
C GLN A 160 26.70 -3.08 25.65
N TYR A 161 27.47 -4.17 25.59
CA TYR A 161 28.82 -4.24 26.15
C TYR A 161 29.78 -3.23 25.49
N CYS A 162 29.84 -3.19 24.15
CA CYS A 162 30.76 -2.31 23.44
C CYS A 162 30.40 -0.84 23.66
N GLN A 163 29.10 -0.52 23.66
CA GLN A 163 28.60 0.82 23.95
C GLN A 163 28.89 1.27 25.39
N MET A 164 28.81 0.34 26.36
CA MET A 164 29.17 0.63 27.75
C MET A 164 30.66 0.99 27.87
N VAL A 165 31.55 0.21 27.24
CA VAL A 165 33.00 0.48 27.24
C VAL A 165 33.33 1.82 26.57
N ALA A 166 32.68 2.14 25.44
CA ALA A 166 32.84 3.44 24.77
C ALA A 166 32.50 4.62 25.70
N LYS A 167 31.43 4.50 26.49
CA LYS A 167 30.99 5.55 27.43
C LYS A 167 31.94 5.73 28.60
N LEU A 168 32.65 4.67 29.01
CA LEU A 168 33.65 4.73 30.09
C LEU A 168 34.95 5.38 29.62
N GLN A 169 35.33 5.22 28.35
CA GLN A 169 36.51 5.82 27.74
C GLN A 169 36.34 7.29 27.34
N ALA A 170 35.10 7.78 27.27
CA ALA A 170 34.77 9.17 26.92
C ALA A 170 34.75 10.13 28.13
N LYS A 171 35.25 9.70 29.30
CA LYS A 171 35.43 10.48 30.52
C LYS A 171 36.91 10.69 30.78
#